data_AF-B1ZF20-F1
#
_entry.id   AF-B1ZF20-F1
#
_cell.length_a   1.000
_cell.length_b   1.000
_cell.length_c   1.000
_cell.angle_alpha   90.00
_cell.angle_beta   90.00
_cell.angle_gamma   90.00
#
_symmetry.space_group_name_H-M   'P 1'
#
loop_
_entity.id
_entity.type
_entity.pdbx_description
1 polymer ?
#
loop_
_entity_poly.entity_id
_entity_poly.type
_entity_poly.pdbx_seq_one_letter_code
_entity_poly.pdbx_strand_id
1 'polypeptide(L)'
;MRGGYTYSEPPPGAVTCRTCGRMNIGISRAEAERRVAEANAARRPGTPRPPIDVAYFRCCVRPRLRPARLGDIPDGSTFGAVLCEGADEG
;
A
#
# COMPACT_ATOMS: atom_id res chain seq x y z
N MET A 1 31.26 -1.48 11.02
CA MET A 1 30.75 -0.34 10.25
C MET A 1 29.25 -0.26 10.46
N ARG A 2 28.73 0.77 11.14
CA ARG A 2 27.29 1.00 11.20
C ARG A 2 26.89 1.57 9.84
N GLY A 3 26.26 0.76 9.00
CA GLY A 3 25.70 1.24 7.73
C GLY A 3 24.73 2.38 8.06
N GLY A 4 25.07 3.60 7.65
CA GLY A 4 24.19 4.73 7.81
C GLY A 4 22.99 4.50 6.91
N TYR A 5 21.83 4.27 7.50
CA TYR A 5 20.59 4.34 6.74
C TYR A 5 20.37 5.81 6.38
N THR A 6 20.55 6.15 5.11
CA THR A 6 20.02 7.40 4.57
C THR A 6 18.52 7.21 4.30
N TYR A 7 17.78 8.29 4.55
CA TYR A 7 16.34 8.32 4.41
C TYR A 7 15.98 9.24 3.26
N SER A 8 15.16 8.73 2.36
CA SER A 8 14.62 9.50 1.24
C SER A 8 13.35 10.23 1.64
N GLU A 9 13.09 11.38 1.00
CA GLU A 9 11.80 12.04 1.12
C GLU A 9 10.68 11.14 0.59
N PRO A 10 9.55 11.03 1.32
CA PRO A 10 8.43 10.25 0.84
C PRO A 10 7.84 10.75 -0.47
N PRO A 11 7.58 9.84 -1.43
CA PRO A 11 6.88 10.23 -2.64
C PRO A 11 5.46 10.72 -2.27
N PRO A 12 4.88 11.62 -3.10
CA PRO A 12 3.51 12.09 -2.88
C PRO A 12 2.51 10.93 -2.74
N GLY A 13 1.61 11.04 -1.76
CA GLY A 13 0.62 9.99 -1.48
C GLY A 13 1.15 8.77 -0.72
N ALA A 14 2.42 8.77 -0.30
CA ALA A 14 2.94 7.71 0.56
C ALA A 14 2.33 7.74 1.96
N VAL A 15 1.97 6.57 2.47
CA VAL A 15 1.37 6.36 3.78
C VAL A 15 2.15 5.33 4.59
N THR A 16 2.16 5.52 5.90
CA THR A 16 2.72 4.56 6.86
C THR A 16 1.60 3.90 7.65
N CYS A 17 1.56 2.57 7.66
CA CYS A 17 0.64 1.82 8.50
C CYS A 17 1.19 1.74 9.93
N ARG A 18 0.55 2.41 10.89
CA ARG A 18 0.95 2.38 12.30
C ARG A 18 0.74 1.02 12.96
N THR A 19 -0.04 0.13 12.35
CA THR A 19 -0.30 -1.22 12.89
C THR A 19 0.92 -2.13 12.72
N CYS A 20 1.60 -2.06 11.58
CA CYS A 20 2.73 -2.94 11.24
C CYS A 20 4.04 -2.21 10.93
N GLY A 21 4.04 -0.87 10.94
CA GLY A 21 5.19 -0.02 10.60
C GLY A 21 5.54 0.02 9.11
N ARG A 22 4.82 -0.71 8.25
CA ARG A 22 5.12 -0.76 6.81
C ARG A 22 4.65 0.49 6.08
N MET A 23 5.45 0.90 5.11
CA MET A 23 5.13 1.98 4.19
C MET A 23 4.58 1.49 2.85
N ASN A 24 3.64 2.24 2.30
CA ASN A 24 2.92 1.94 1.07
C ASN A 24 2.54 3.23 0.34
N ILE A 25 2.13 3.12 -0.92
CA ILE A 25 1.44 4.19 -1.65
C ILE A 25 -0.06 4.07 -1.40
N GLY A 26 -0.67 5.15 -0.93
CA GLY A 26 -2.11 5.25 -0.80
C GLY A 26 -2.77 5.35 -2.16
N ILE A 27 -3.80 4.55 -2.39
CA ILE A 27 -4.67 4.63 -3.57
C ILE A 27 -6.12 4.86 -3.15
N SER A 28 -6.88 5.53 -4.01
CA SER A 28 -8.32 5.71 -3.84
C SER A 28 -9.08 4.39 -4.05
N ARG A 29 -10.33 4.35 -3.60
CA ARG A 29 -11.21 3.21 -3.87
C ARG A 29 -11.45 2.97 -5.35
N ALA A 30 -11.71 4.04 -6.10
CA ALA A 30 -11.91 3.95 -7.54
C ALA A 30 -10.66 3.37 -8.24
N GLU A 31 -9.46 3.75 -7.81
CA GLU A 31 -8.21 3.18 -8.32
C GLU A 31 -8.07 1.69 -7.95
N ALA A 32 -8.41 1.32 -6.71
CA ALA A 32 -8.41 -0.07 -6.26
C ALA A 32 -9.40 -0.92 -7.08
N GLU A 33 -10.63 -0.45 -7.26
CA GLU A 33 -11.66 -1.11 -8.06
C GLU A 33 -11.23 -1.29 -9.52
N ARG A 34 -10.60 -0.27 -10.12
CA ARG A 34 -10.04 -0.37 -11.49
C ARG A 34 -8.98 -1.48 -11.56
N ARG A 35 -8.03 -1.50 -10.63
CA ARG A 35 -6.96 -2.52 -10.59
C ARG A 35 -7.51 -3.93 -10.33
N VAL A 36 -8.54 -4.06 -9.48
CA VAL A 36 -9.24 -5.33 -9.27
C VAL A 36 -9.87 -5.82 -10.58
N ALA A 37 -10.56 -4.95 -11.30
CA ALA A 37 -11.20 -5.29 -12.57
C ALA A 37 -10.15 -5.73 -13.61
N GLU A 38 -9.07 -4.94 -13.78
CA GLU A 38 -7.95 -5.27 -14.67
C GLU A 38 -7.31 -6.62 -14.31
N ALA A 39 -7.00 -6.83 -13.03
CA ALA A 39 -6.37 -8.05 -12.55
C ALA A 39 -7.27 -9.28 -12.73
N ASN A 40 -8.57 -9.14 -12.49
CA ASN A 40 -9.53 -10.22 -12.69
C ASN A 40 -9.81 -10.48 -14.18
N ALA A 41 -9.79 -9.46 -15.04
CA ALA A 41 -9.94 -9.61 -16.48
C ALA A 41 -8.71 -10.27 -17.15
N ALA A 42 -7.51 -9.99 -16.65
CA ALA A 42 -6.26 -10.60 -17.12
C ALA A 42 -6.12 -12.09 -16.73
N ARG A 43 -7.09 -12.65 -16.00
CA ARG A 43 -7.03 -14.03 -15.54
C ARG A 43 -7.25 -15.00 -16.70
N ARG A 44 -6.38 -16.00 -16.77
CA ARG A 44 -6.57 -17.12 -17.70
C ARG A 44 -7.77 -17.97 -17.26
N PRO A 45 -8.69 -18.29 -18.19
CA PRO A 45 -9.77 -19.26 -17.95
C PRO A 45 -9.21 -20.56 -17.36
N GLY A 46 -9.86 -21.09 -16.32
CA GLY A 46 -9.44 -22.34 -15.66
C GLY A 46 -8.40 -22.19 -14.54
N THR A 47 -7.91 -20.99 -14.24
CA THR A 47 -7.02 -20.79 -13.08
C THR A 47 -7.83 -20.86 -11.78
N PRO A 48 -7.55 -21.79 -10.84
CA PRO A 48 -8.42 -22.11 -9.70
C PRO A 48 -8.36 -21.10 -8.54
N ARG A 49 -7.71 -19.95 -8.69
CA ARG A 49 -7.60 -18.96 -7.62
C ARG A 49 -8.93 -18.21 -7.45
N PRO A 50 -9.37 -17.82 -6.24
CA PRO A 50 -10.53 -16.93 -6.11
C PRO A 50 -10.25 -15.56 -6.75
N PRO A 51 -11.27 -14.84 -7.28
CA PRO A 51 -11.10 -13.44 -7.72
C PRO A 51 -10.61 -12.59 -6.57
N ILE A 52 -9.79 -11.58 -6.88
CA ILE A 52 -9.42 -10.59 -5.89
C ILE A 52 -10.54 -9.57 -5.77
N ASP A 53 -10.68 -8.99 -4.59
CA ASP A 53 -11.57 -7.88 -4.31
C ASP A 53 -10.76 -6.66 -3.83
N VAL A 54 -11.44 -5.56 -3.52
CA VAL A 54 -10.80 -4.35 -3.01
C VAL A 54 -10.10 -4.58 -1.67
N ALA A 55 -10.54 -5.59 -0.87
CA ALA A 55 -9.90 -5.91 0.40
C ALA A 55 -8.48 -6.47 0.22
N TYR A 56 -8.13 -6.97 -0.98
CA TYR A 56 -6.76 -7.31 -1.35
C TYR A 56 -5.77 -6.15 -1.15
N PHE A 57 -6.23 -4.90 -1.31
CA PHE A 57 -5.41 -3.69 -1.14
C PHE A 57 -5.33 -3.21 0.32
N ARG A 58 -5.76 -4.00 1.31
CA ARG A 58 -5.61 -3.64 2.73
C ARG A 58 -4.22 -4.02 3.23
N CYS A 59 -3.53 -3.08 3.88
CA CYS A 59 -2.22 -3.34 4.50
C CYS A 59 -2.31 -4.34 5.66
N CYS A 60 -3.31 -4.16 6.53
CA CYS A 60 -3.61 -4.98 7.70
C CYS A 60 -5.12 -5.14 7.79
N VAL A 61 -5.61 -6.06 8.63
CA VAL A 61 -7.07 -6.26 8.84
C VAL A 61 -7.75 -4.97 9.31
N ARG A 62 -7.08 -4.18 10.16
CA ARG A 62 -7.50 -2.85 10.62
C ARG A 62 -6.32 -1.87 10.49
N PRO A 63 -6.08 -1.33 9.29
CA PRO A 63 -4.93 -0.48 9.06
C PRO A 63 -5.16 0.90 9.69
N ARG A 64 -4.16 1.41 10.41
CA ARG A 64 -4.14 2.80 10.90
C ARG A 64 -3.13 3.58 10.07
N LEU A 65 -3.59 4.18 8.98
CA LEU A 65 -2.72 4.86 8.03
C LEU A 65 -2.50 6.31 8.46
N ARG A 66 -1.29 6.83 8.20
CA ARG A 66 -0.97 8.26 8.28
C ARG A 66 -0.12 8.66 7.08
N PRO A 67 -0.06 9.94 6.71
CA PRO A 67 0.94 10.42 5.77
C PRO A 67 2.35 10.03 6.22
N ALA A 68 3.16 9.57 5.27
CA ALA A 68 4.55 9.26 5.51
C ALA A 68 5.38 10.53 5.69
N ARG A 69 6.48 10.43 6.44
CA ARG A 69 7.41 11.53 6.73
C ARG A 69 8.84 11.07 6.47
N LEU A 70 9.75 12.04 6.34
CA LEU A 70 11.18 11.77 6.25
C LEU A 70 11.62 10.94 7.46
N GLY A 71 12.39 9.87 7.22
CA GLY A 71 12.78 8.90 8.24
C GLY A 71 11.93 7.63 8.26
N ASP A 72 10.73 7.63 7.65
CA ASP A 72 9.91 6.42 7.53
C ASP A 72 10.40 5.50 6.39
N ILE A 73 11.19 6.03 5.44
CA ILE A 73 11.65 5.33 4.23
C ILE A 73 13.17 5.18 4.25
N PRO A 74 13.70 4.00 4.59
CA PRO A 74 15.09 3.67 4.30
C PRO A 74 15.32 3.65 2.79
N ASP A 75 16.49 4.11 2.35
CA ASP A 75 16.89 4.02 0.95
C ASP A 75 16.78 2.58 0.41
N GLY A 76 16.25 2.45 -0.81
CA GLY A 76 16.03 1.16 -1.48
C GLY A 76 14.75 0.42 -1.07
N SER A 77 13.88 1.03 -0.25
CA SER A 77 12.59 0.43 0.11
C SER A 77 11.62 0.36 -1.09
N THR A 78 10.96 -0.79 -1.26
CA THR A 78 9.90 -0.98 -2.26
C THR A 78 8.53 -0.71 -1.65
N PHE A 79 7.67 0.03 -2.36
CA PHE A 79 6.32 0.35 -1.88
C PHE A 79 5.27 -0.62 -2.45
N GLY A 80 4.38 -1.13 -1.58
CA GLY A 80 3.12 -1.74 -2.00
C GLY A 80 2.04 -0.67 -2.23
N ALA A 81 0.97 -1.00 -2.94
CA ALA A 81 -0.22 -0.14 -3.04
C ALA A 81 -1.27 -0.56 -2.00
N VAL A 82 -1.83 0.40 -1.27
CA VAL A 82 -2.87 0.14 -0.28
C VAL A 82 -4.02 1.11 -0.40
N LEU A 83 -5.24 0.62 -0.22
CA LEU A 83 -6.43 1.46 -0.15
C LEU A 83 -6.29 2.37 1.07
N CYS A 84 -6.27 3.69 0.84
CA CYS A 84 -6.05 4.68 1.89
C CYS A 84 -7.33 5.31 2.44
N GLU A 85 -8.50 4.78 2.12
CA GLU A 85 -9.75 5.18 2.77
C GLU A 85 -9.66 4.85 4.27
N GLY A 86 -9.70 5.89 5.11
CA GLY A 86 -9.43 5.82 6.56
C GLY A 86 -8.09 6.43 7.01
N ALA A 87 -7.34 7.09 6.11
CA ALA A 87 -6.15 7.87 6.47
C ALA A 87 -6.46 9.19 7.23
N ASP A 88 -7.73 9.49 7.50
CA ASP A 88 -8.22 10.75 8.08
C ASP A 88 -9.13 10.57 9.32
N GLU A 89 -9.05 9.44 10.02
CA GLU A 89 -9.74 9.26 11.33
C GLU A 89 -8.74 9.23 12.50
N GLY A 90 -7.96 10.30 12.64
CA GLY A 90 -7.00 10.47 13.73
C GLY A 90 -6.83 11.92 14.15
#